data_AF-A0A6B0Y263-F1
#
_entry.id   AF-A0A6B0Y263-F1
#
_cell.length_a   1.000
_cell.length_b   1.000
_cell.length_c   1.000
_cell.angle_alpha   90.00
_cell.angle_beta   90.00
_cell.angle_gamma   90.00
#
_symmetry.space_group_name_H-M   'P 1'
#
loop_
_entity.id
_entity.type
_entity.pdbx_description
1 polymer ?
#
loop_
_entity_poly.entity_id
_entity_poly.type
_entity_poly.pdbx_seq_one_letter_code
_entity_poly.pdbx_strand_id
1 'polypeptide(L)'
;MTPQDSDAEIEIDIPQLESGGPPAAEAGDDAFGAIARGIHGILDPVCRYLCYAAAVLTLLMSIAMVVDLVSRLAFSNPLSGMIELQTFMLVFMAFFSIAYTMLKNQHVSVDLVTSMMSARTNSTLQSVFSIWGAFLFGAMGWLSASRSFEAFQREEISDIIRMPYWVLYAVVAAGTLLLALTLVGLLFSHLSGLFQHFRGHAKFWTTLVAIVVLAVAGMFSGLALKAIAPDLSSPAVGILYTVFLMVILLLGFPVGFSMAFAGLTGLTFLIGSDVAFNVTKINTYDSVAVYFFCVIPFFLLMGFLILHAGIGAKLYNAGIKVFGRLPGGLAVGTVAGCGGFAAICGESVASAATMGSVSIPEMKKYDYDDSLATGAVAAGGTLGILIPPSIGFVVYGIITEQSIGKMFMAGIIPGIILTLGFAFATYIQCVINPKLGPRSEKFPAHEIARSIFDIWPVGALFAAVIGGIYSGILTPTEAGGV
;
A
#
# COMPACT_ATOMS: atom_id res chain seq x y z
N MET A 1 -17.42 -31.12 20.46
CA MET A 1 -16.84 -30.02 21.26
C MET A 1 -17.93 -29.01 21.52
N THR A 2 -18.04 -28.53 22.76
CA THR A 2 -19.08 -27.62 23.27
C THR A 2 -18.99 -26.22 22.63
N PRO A 3 -20.11 -25.46 22.52
CA PRO A 3 -20.19 -24.22 21.75
C PRO A 3 -19.79 -22.98 22.57
N GLN A 4 -18.60 -22.99 23.18
CA GLN A 4 -18.15 -21.89 24.08
C GLN A 4 -16.78 -21.28 23.77
N ASP A 5 -16.09 -21.69 22.70
CA ASP A 5 -14.77 -21.13 22.33
C ASP A 5 -14.78 -20.27 21.04
N SER A 6 -15.93 -19.73 20.62
CA SER A 6 -16.03 -18.98 19.33
C SER A 6 -15.58 -17.52 19.40
N ASP A 7 -15.30 -16.98 20.58
CA ASP A 7 -15.13 -15.53 20.79
C ASP A 7 -13.69 -15.18 21.20
N ALA A 8 -12.70 -15.90 20.68
CA ALA A 8 -11.34 -15.38 20.66
C ALA A 8 -11.28 -14.28 19.60
N GLU A 9 -11.30 -13.02 20.03
CA GLU A 9 -10.88 -11.89 19.21
C GLU A 9 -9.54 -12.27 18.57
N ILE A 10 -9.56 -12.52 17.26
CA ILE A 10 -8.35 -12.72 16.48
C ILE A 10 -7.71 -11.34 16.40
N GLU A 11 -6.91 -11.01 17.40
CA GLU A 11 -5.97 -9.90 17.34
C GLU A 11 -5.01 -10.25 16.20
N ILE A 12 -5.25 -9.66 15.02
CA ILE A 12 -4.40 -9.84 13.86
C ILE A 12 -3.12 -9.07 14.14
N ASP A 13 -2.21 -9.72 14.87
CA ASP A 13 -0.84 -9.26 15.04
C ASP A 13 -0.15 -9.51 13.69
N ILE A 14 -0.28 -8.53 12.79
CA ILE A 14 0.42 -8.53 11.50
C ILE A 14 1.91 -8.56 11.84
N PRO A 15 2.65 -9.64 11.50
CA PRO A 15 4.07 -9.69 11.76
C PRO A 15 4.71 -8.48 11.09
N GLN A 16 5.34 -7.60 11.86
CA GLN A 16 6.07 -6.49 11.30
C GLN A 16 7.12 -7.08 10.36
N LEU A 17 7.07 -6.71 9.08
CA LEU A 17 8.12 -7.05 8.13
C LEU A 17 9.43 -6.47 8.68
N GLU A 18 10.28 -7.35 9.23
CA GLU A 18 11.59 -7.03 9.84
C GLU A 18 12.62 -6.57 8.78
N SER A 19 12.24 -5.69 7.85
CA SER A 19 13.15 -5.13 6.83
C SER A 19 13.62 -3.70 7.16
N GLY A 20 12.99 -3.05 8.15
CA GLY A 20 13.43 -1.77 8.72
C GLY A 20 14.31 -1.95 9.94
N GLY A 21 15.26 -1.03 10.19
CA GLY A 21 15.96 -0.97 11.47
C GLY A 21 14.99 -0.81 12.65
N PRO A 22 15.47 -0.90 13.91
CA PRO A 22 14.59 -0.84 15.07
C PRO A 22 13.69 0.42 14.98
N PRO A 23 12.38 0.28 15.27
CA PRO A 23 11.46 1.41 15.33
C PRO A 23 12.10 2.54 16.16
N ALA A 24 11.84 3.81 15.84
CA ALA A 24 12.43 4.92 16.61
C ALA A 24 12.11 4.88 18.12
N ALA A 25 11.07 4.14 18.51
CA ALA A 25 10.73 3.81 19.90
C ALA A 25 11.74 2.87 20.61
N GLU A 26 12.42 2.00 19.85
CA GLU A 26 13.37 0.98 20.33
C GLU A 26 14.83 1.39 20.10
N ALA A 27 15.08 2.64 19.69
CA ALA A 27 16.44 3.18 19.64
C ALA A 27 17.09 3.05 21.03
N GLY A 28 18.37 2.72 21.14
CA GLY A 28 18.95 2.39 22.46
C GLY A 28 19.45 3.61 23.24
N ASP A 29 20.09 3.35 24.39
CA ASP A 29 20.26 4.35 25.48
C ASP A 29 21.32 5.45 25.26
N ASP A 30 21.78 5.64 24.02
CA ASP A 30 22.71 6.71 23.66
C ASP A 30 22.01 8.04 23.33
N ALA A 31 22.80 9.10 23.10
CA ALA A 31 22.28 10.44 22.81
C ALA A 31 21.42 10.50 21.53
N PHE A 32 21.77 9.75 20.48
CA PHE A 32 20.97 9.70 19.25
C PHE A 32 19.66 8.98 19.51
N GLY A 33 19.69 7.88 20.28
CA GLY A 33 18.48 7.15 20.65
C GLY A 33 17.55 7.95 21.56
N ALA A 34 18.10 8.76 22.48
CA ALA A 34 17.30 9.69 23.29
C ALA A 34 16.58 10.74 22.42
N ILE A 35 17.24 11.29 21.41
CA ILE A 35 16.63 12.21 20.44
C ILE A 35 15.55 11.49 19.63
N ALA A 36 15.84 10.28 19.12
CA ALA A 36 14.90 9.48 18.35
C ALA A 36 13.61 9.19 19.15
N ARG A 37 13.74 8.73 20.40
CA ARG A 37 12.61 8.48 21.31
C ARG A 37 11.85 9.76 21.64
N GLY A 38 12.54 10.88 21.85
CA GLY A 38 11.92 12.18 22.09
C GLY A 38 11.06 12.66 20.91
N ILE A 39 11.61 12.59 19.68
CA ILE A 39 10.89 12.92 18.46
C ILE A 39 9.70 11.96 18.27
N HIS A 40 9.93 10.65 18.40
CA HIS A 40 8.88 9.64 18.25
C HIS A 40 7.74 9.84 19.27
N GLY A 41 8.06 10.11 20.54
CA GLY A 41 7.06 10.34 21.58
C GLY A 41 6.15 11.54 21.32
N ILE A 42 6.64 12.54 20.58
CA ILE A 42 5.85 13.70 20.14
C ILE A 42 5.06 13.39 18.87
N LEU A 43 5.69 12.75 17.88
CA LEU A 43 5.09 12.52 16.57
C LEU A 43 4.06 11.40 16.56
N ASP A 44 4.30 10.29 17.26
CA ASP A 44 3.41 9.12 17.27
C ASP A 44 1.96 9.45 17.66
N PRO A 45 1.66 10.17 18.76
CA PRO A 45 0.28 10.51 19.09
C PRO A 45 -0.36 11.39 18.00
N VAL A 46 0.37 12.39 17.48
CA VAL A 46 -0.13 13.29 16.43
C VAL A 46 -0.46 12.51 15.15
N CYS A 47 0.49 11.72 14.66
CA CYS A 47 0.32 10.88 13.47
C CYS A 47 -0.82 9.88 13.65
N ARG A 48 -0.97 9.30 14.85
CA ARG A 48 -2.04 8.34 15.15
C ARG A 48 -3.43 8.98 15.13
N TYR A 49 -3.60 10.16 15.73
CA TYR A 49 -4.88 10.88 15.69
C TYR A 49 -5.24 11.33 14.28
N LEU A 50 -4.26 11.81 13.49
CA LEU A 50 -4.49 12.13 12.07
C LEU A 50 -4.88 10.88 11.28
N CYS A 51 -4.24 9.75 11.53
CA CYS A 51 -4.61 8.47 10.91
C CYS A 51 -6.06 8.05 11.27
N TYR A 52 -6.48 8.22 12.53
CA TYR A 52 -7.89 7.99 12.90
C TYR A 52 -8.84 8.96 12.19
N ALA A 53 -8.48 10.23 12.05
CA ALA A 53 -9.26 11.18 11.27
C ALA A 53 -9.34 10.76 9.79
N ALA A 54 -8.26 10.26 9.22
CA ALA A 54 -8.23 9.70 7.86
C ALA A 54 -9.17 8.50 7.71
N ALA A 55 -9.19 7.58 8.68
CA ALA A 55 -10.10 6.44 8.68
C ALA A 55 -11.58 6.86 8.77
N VAL A 56 -11.90 7.84 9.63
CA VAL A 56 -13.24 8.43 9.69
C VAL A 56 -13.61 9.11 8.38
N LEU A 57 -12.68 9.85 7.75
CA LEU A 57 -12.89 10.46 6.45
C LEU A 57 -13.19 9.42 5.37
N THR A 58 -12.49 8.28 5.34
CA THR A 58 -12.78 7.19 4.40
C THR A 58 -14.22 6.66 4.55
N LEU A 59 -14.71 6.51 5.79
CA LEU A 59 -16.11 6.14 6.05
C LEU A 59 -17.09 7.22 5.60
N LEU A 60 -16.78 8.50 5.85
CA LEU A 60 -17.62 9.60 5.41
C LEU A 60 -17.64 9.70 3.87
N MET A 61 -16.52 9.44 3.21
CA MET A 61 -16.42 9.39 1.75
C MET A 61 -17.35 8.31 1.18
N SER A 62 -17.36 7.10 1.77
CA SER A 62 -18.24 6.02 1.29
C SER A 62 -19.72 6.35 1.52
N ILE A 63 -20.07 6.87 2.71
CA ILE A 63 -21.44 7.32 2.99
C ILE A 63 -21.88 8.40 1.99
N ALA A 64 -21.03 9.39 1.74
CA ALA A 64 -21.35 10.47 0.81
C ALA A 64 -21.51 9.94 -0.62
N MET A 65 -20.72 8.93 -1.02
CA MET A 65 -20.85 8.24 -2.31
C MET A 65 -22.20 7.50 -2.43
N VAL A 66 -22.60 6.77 -1.38
CA VAL A 66 -23.90 6.09 -1.33
C VAL A 66 -25.04 7.09 -1.42
N VAL A 67 -24.96 8.21 -0.70
CA VAL A 67 -25.98 9.27 -0.72
C VAL A 67 -26.13 9.87 -2.11
N ASP A 68 -25.01 10.20 -2.78
CA ASP A 68 -25.04 10.71 -4.14
C ASP A 68 -25.64 9.70 -5.13
N LEU A 69 -25.24 8.44 -5.02
CA LEU A 69 -25.76 7.37 -5.87
C LEU A 69 -27.27 7.18 -5.68
N VAL A 70 -27.73 7.10 -4.43
CA VAL A 70 -29.16 6.97 -4.12
C VAL A 70 -29.92 8.19 -4.64
N SER A 71 -29.36 9.39 -4.50
CA SER A 71 -29.96 10.62 -5.02
C SER A 71 -30.11 10.60 -6.55
N ARG A 72 -29.06 10.15 -7.23
CA ARG A 72 -29.01 9.99 -8.69
C ARG A 72 -30.01 8.94 -9.19
N LEU A 73 -30.07 7.77 -8.55
CA LEU A 73 -30.92 6.66 -9.00
C LEU A 73 -32.39 6.81 -8.59
N ALA A 74 -32.68 7.27 -7.37
CA ALA A 74 -34.04 7.34 -6.85
C ALA A 74 -34.77 8.64 -7.21
N PHE A 75 -34.06 9.77 -7.24
CA PHE A 75 -34.66 11.09 -7.45
C PHE A 75 -34.24 11.76 -8.77
N SER A 76 -33.41 11.09 -9.59
CA SER A 76 -32.84 11.66 -10.82
C SER A 76 -32.16 13.02 -10.59
N ASN A 77 -31.65 13.23 -9.38
CA ASN A 77 -31.06 14.49 -8.94
C ASN A 77 -29.66 14.23 -8.35
N PRO A 78 -28.61 14.16 -9.19
CA PRO A 78 -27.24 13.98 -8.70
C PRO A 78 -26.82 15.19 -7.87
N LEU A 79 -26.10 14.95 -6.78
CA LEU A 79 -25.68 16.03 -5.89
C LEU A 79 -24.55 16.83 -6.54
N SER A 80 -24.77 18.14 -6.66
CA SER A 80 -23.77 19.04 -7.25
C SER A 80 -22.54 19.14 -6.35
N GLY A 81 -21.34 19.00 -6.93
CA GLY A 81 -20.06 19.15 -6.22
C GLY A 81 -19.53 17.87 -5.59
N MET A 82 -20.21 16.73 -5.70
CA MET A 82 -19.76 15.48 -5.06
C MET A 82 -18.38 15.01 -5.50
N ILE A 83 -18.03 15.17 -6.78
CA ILE A 83 -16.69 14.84 -7.30
C ILE A 83 -15.62 15.72 -6.63
N GLU A 84 -15.87 17.02 -6.45
CA GLU A 84 -14.97 17.92 -5.73
C GLU A 84 -14.84 17.50 -4.27
N LEU A 85 -15.96 17.25 -3.59
CA LEU A 85 -15.97 16.85 -2.18
C LEU A 85 -15.14 15.58 -1.95
N GLN A 86 -15.38 14.55 -2.77
CA GLN A 86 -14.65 13.27 -2.68
C GLN A 86 -13.16 13.47 -2.94
N THR A 87 -12.81 14.29 -3.93
CA THR A 87 -11.41 14.62 -4.25
C THR A 87 -10.73 15.36 -3.09
N PHE A 88 -11.43 16.29 -2.44
CA PHE A 88 -10.90 17.00 -1.29
C PHE A 88 -10.72 16.07 -0.09
N MET A 89 -11.72 15.25 0.23
CA MET A 89 -11.62 14.28 1.32
C MET A 89 -10.49 13.27 1.09
N LEU A 90 -10.26 12.86 -0.16
CA LEU A 90 -9.12 12.01 -0.54
C LEU A 90 -7.78 12.67 -0.22
N VAL A 91 -7.61 13.96 -0.52
CA VAL A 91 -6.39 14.73 -0.19
C VAL A 91 -6.16 14.76 1.32
N PHE A 92 -7.21 15.04 2.11
CA PHE A 92 -7.09 15.02 3.58
C PHE A 92 -6.69 13.62 4.07
N MET A 93 -7.37 12.59 3.61
CA MET A 93 -7.13 11.20 4.01
C MET A 93 -5.69 10.76 3.68
N ALA A 94 -5.18 11.08 2.49
CA ALA A 94 -3.82 10.76 2.07
C ALA A 94 -2.76 11.46 2.94
N PHE A 95 -2.87 12.78 3.13
CA PHE A 95 -1.84 13.53 3.86
C PHE A 95 -1.94 13.42 5.38
N PHE A 96 -3.09 13.01 5.93
CA PHE A 96 -3.24 12.68 7.34
C PHE A 96 -2.65 11.30 7.71
N SER A 97 -2.60 10.37 6.74
CA SER A 97 -2.11 9.01 6.97
C SER A 97 -0.61 8.82 6.64
N ILE A 98 -0.08 9.56 5.66
CA ILE A 98 1.25 9.32 5.07
C ILE A 98 2.42 9.22 6.07
N ALA A 99 2.42 10.08 7.11
CA ALA A 99 3.45 10.09 8.14
C ALA A 99 3.32 8.90 9.10
N TYR A 100 2.09 8.52 9.46
CA TYR A 100 1.82 7.34 10.29
C TYR A 100 2.24 6.06 9.58
N THR A 101 1.94 5.94 8.29
CA THR A 101 2.39 4.82 7.45
C THR A 101 3.91 4.68 7.46
N MET A 102 4.64 5.79 7.48
CA MET A 102 6.11 5.78 7.59
C MET A 102 6.60 5.36 8.97
N LEU A 103 5.96 5.84 10.06
CA LEU A 103 6.30 5.42 11.42
C LEU A 103 6.16 3.91 11.63
N LYS A 104 5.19 3.29 10.95
CA LYS A 104 4.95 1.85 10.98
C LYS A 104 5.73 1.06 9.92
N ASN A 105 6.55 1.74 9.12
CA ASN A 105 7.31 1.15 8.01
C ASN A 105 6.43 0.36 7.03
N GLN A 106 5.23 0.87 6.74
CA GLN A 106 4.21 0.23 5.90
C GLN A 106 4.18 0.80 4.46
N HIS A 107 5.16 1.62 4.08
CA HIS A 107 5.30 2.05 2.70
C HIS A 107 5.75 0.88 1.83
N VAL A 108 5.25 0.82 0.60
CA VAL A 108 5.66 -0.21 -0.36
C VAL A 108 7.12 -0.01 -0.74
N SER A 109 7.97 -0.98 -0.41
CA SER A 109 9.40 -1.06 -0.76
C SER A 109 9.72 -2.40 -1.45
N VAL A 110 10.88 -2.46 -2.12
CA VAL A 110 11.40 -3.70 -2.70
C VAL A 110 12.58 -4.17 -1.86
N ASP A 111 12.37 -5.21 -1.05
CA ASP A 111 13.36 -5.66 -0.07
C ASP A 111 14.26 -6.81 -0.57
N LEU A 112 14.57 -6.83 -1.88
CA LEU A 112 15.35 -7.90 -2.50
C LEU A 112 16.83 -7.86 -2.09
N VAL A 113 17.44 -6.67 -2.13
CA VAL A 113 18.86 -6.50 -1.83
C VAL A 113 19.09 -6.23 -0.34
N THR A 114 18.19 -5.46 0.28
CA THR A 114 18.28 -5.09 1.71
C THR A 114 18.21 -6.31 2.62
N SER A 115 17.40 -7.31 2.29
CA SER A 115 17.33 -8.59 3.02
C SER A 115 18.62 -9.40 2.98
N MET A 116 19.49 -9.19 1.97
CA MET A 116 20.80 -9.83 1.86
C MET A 116 21.92 -9.05 2.54
N MET A 117 21.65 -7.81 2.97
CA MET A 117 22.66 -6.92 3.53
C MET A 117 22.88 -7.18 5.03
N SER A 118 24.11 -6.94 5.49
CA SER A 118 24.39 -6.92 6.93
C SER A 118 23.62 -5.77 7.61
N ALA A 119 23.24 -5.94 8.87
CA ALA A 119 22.51 -4.92 9.66
C ALA A 119 23.19 -3.53 9.63
N ARG A 120 24.53 -3.49 9.56
CA ARG A 120 25.32 -2.25 9.46
C ARG A 120 25.10 -1.54 8.13
N THR A 121 25.20 -2.30 7.04
CA THR A 121 25.04 -1.79 5.68
C THR A 121 23.61 -1.30 5.48
N ASN A 122 22.62 -2.07 5.95
CA ASN A 122 21.22 -1.68 5.89
C ASN A 122 20.98 -0.38 6.69
N SER A 123 21.46 -0.27 7.94
CA SER A 123 21.30 0.95 8.74
C SER A 123 21.97 2.18 8.13
N THR A 124 23.14 1.99 7.48
CA THR A 124 23.84 3.07 6.75
C THR A 124 23.02 3.55 5.56
N LEU A 125 22.50 2.60 4.77
CA LEU A 125 21.68 2.87 3.60
C LEU A 125 20.35 3.56 3.97
N GLN A 126 19.67 3.04 5.00
CA GLN A 126 18.44 3.62 5.53
C GLN A 126 18.65 5.03 6.11
N SER A 127 19.84 5.33 6.65
CA SER A 127 20.20 6.69 7.05
C SER A 127 20.27 7.64 5.85
N VAL A 128 20.88 7.21 4.74
CA VAL A 128 20.93 8.00 3.49
C VAL A 128 19.52 8.23 2.94
N PHE A 129 18.68 7.19 2.92
CA PHE A 129 17.28 7.30 2.48
C PHE A 129 16.44 8.21 3.36
N SER A 130 16.65 8.17 4.68
CA SER A 130 15.97 9.08 5.60
C SER A 130 16.35 10.54 5.32
N ILE A 131 17.61 10.82 4.99
CA ILE A 131 18.06 12.17 4.60
C ILE A 131 17.46 12.59 3.26
N TRP A 132 17.50 11.73 2.24
CA TRP A 132 16.90 12.01 0.93
C TRP A 132 15.40 12.27 1.02
N GLY A 133 14.68 11.42 1.76
CA GLY A 133 13.25 11.59 1.99
C GLY A 133 12.94 12.86 2.80
N ALA A 134 13.67 13.13 3.88
CA ALA A 134 13.48 14.34 4.68
C ALA A 134 13.73 15.61 3.86
N PHE A 135 14.75 15.62 2.98
CA PHE A 135 14.99 16.70 2.04
C PHE A 135 13.84 16.85 1.04
N LEU A 136 13.44 15.76 0.39
CA LEU A 136 12.38 15.75 -0.61
C LEU A 136 11.06 16.27 -0.04
N PHE A 137 10.59 15.69 1.06
CA PHE A 137 9.31 16.06 1.66
C PHE A 137 9.38 17.39 2.41
N GLY A 138 10.55 17.78 2.93
CA GLY A 138 10.78 19.13 3.44
C GLY A 138 10.64 20.19 2.34
N ALA A 139 11.24 19.94 1.17
CA ALA A 139 11.11 20.82 0.00
C ALA A 139 9.66 20.85 -0.52
N MET A 140 9.00 19.70 -0.67
CA MET A 140 7.60 19.63 -1.08
C MET A 140 6.67 20.34 -0.09
N GLY A 141 6.93 20.21 1.21
CA GLY A 141 6.17 20.89 2.26
C GLY A 141 6.34 22.40 2.22
N TRP A 142 7.56 22.89 2.04
CA TRP A 142 7.83 24.31 1.85
C TRP A 142 7.16 24.88 0.59
N LEU A 143 7.28 24.17 -0.53
CA LEU A 143 6.68 24.57 -1.80
C LEU A 143 5.15 24.60 -1.71
N SER A 144 4.55 23.60 -1.05
CA SER A 144 3.10 23.52 -0.82
C SER A 144 2.61 24.61 0.13
N ALA A 145 3.38 24.93 1.18
CA ALA A 145 3.08 26.06 2.07
C ALA A 145 3.13 27.40 1.29
N SER A 146 4.12 27.56 0.42
CA SER A 146 4.24 28.73 -0.47
C SER A 146 3.03 28.81 -1.43
N ARG A 147 2.61 27.67 -2.00
CA ARG A 147 1.43 27.59 -2.87
C ARG A 147 0.14 27.92 -2.12
N SER A 148 0.02 27.45 -0.88
CA SER A 148 -1.10 27.77 0.01
C SER A 148 -1.20 29.27 0.24
N PHE A 149 -0.08 29.94 0.53
CA PHE A 149 -0.08 31.38 0.76
C PHE A 149 -0.44 32.18 -0.51
N GLU A 150 0.05 31.76 -1.67
CA GLU A 150 -0.34 32.36 -2.96
C GLU A 150 -1.83 32.19 -3.25
N ALA A 151 -2.37 30.98 -3.03
CA ALA A 151 -3.78 30.70 -3.23
C ALA A 151 -4.68 31.53 -2.30
N PHE A 152 -4.21 31.79 -1.07
CA PHE A 152 -4.89 32.70 -0.14
C PHE A 152 -4.93 34.14 -0.65
N GLN A 153 -3.79 34.66 -1.15
CA GLN A 153 -3.72 36.03 -1.68
C GLN A 153 -4.54 36.22 -2.97
N ARG A 154 -4.62 35.19 -3.79
CA ARG A 154 -5.34 35.20 -5.07
C ARG A 154 -6.82 34.87 -4.94
N GLU A 155 -7.29 34.56 -3.72
CA GLU A 155 -8.65 34.11 -3.45
C GLU A 155 -9.06 32.94 -4.37
N GLU A 156 -8.14 32.00 -4.59
CA GLU A 156 -8.38 30.81 -5.42
C GLU A 156 -9.43 29.91 -4.73
N ILE A 157 -10.58 29.72 -5.38
CA ILE A 157 -11.70 28.89 -4.91
C ILE A 157 -12.07 27.82 -5.93
N SER A 158 -12.62 26.69 -5.45
CA SER A 158 -13.16 25.65 -6.34
C SER A 158 -14.41 26.12 -7.08
N ASP A 159 -14.70 25.50 -8.21
CA ASP A 159 -15.75 25.97 -9.11
C ASP A 159 -17.15 25.73 -8.53
N ILE A 160 -17.39 24.55 -7.96
CA ILE A 160 -18.73 24.15 -7.51
C ILE A 160 -18.93 24.41 -6.02
N ILE A 161 -18.10 23.81 -5.16
CA ILE A 161 -18.24 23.94 -3.69
C ILE A 161 -17.80 25.33 -3.21
N ARG A 162 -17.03 26.06 -4.02
CA ARG A 162 -16.40 27.34 -3.64
C ARG A 162 -15.51 27.20 -2.41
N MET A 163 -14.86 26.04 -2.27
CA MET A 163 -13.91 25.82 -1.18
C MET A 163 -12.59 26.56 -1.50
N PRO A 164 -12.01 27.31 -0.55
CA PRO A 164 -10.72 27.95 -0.75
C PRO A 164 -9.59 26.93 -0.90
N TYR A 165 -8.83 26.98 -2.01
CA TYR A 165 -7.76 26.02 -2.30
C TYR A 165 -6.60 26.06 -1.32
N TRP A 166 -6.37 27.21 -0.66
CA TRP A 166 -5.31 27.33 0.33
C TRP A 166 -5.46 26.32 1.48
N VAL A 167 -6.69 25.92 1.85
CA VAL A 167 -6.92 24.91 2.89
C VAL A 167 -6.34 23.57 2.46
N LEU A 168 -6.55 23.18 1.20
CA LEU A 168 -6.06 21.92 0.65
C LEU A 168 -4.54 21.94 0.56
N TYR A 169 -3.95 23.02 0.04
CA TYR A 169 -2.50 23.17 -0.04
C TYR A 169 -1.83 23.22 1.34
N ALA A 170 -2.49 23.80 2.36
CA ALA A 170 -2.03 23.79 3.73
C ALA A 170 -2.00 22.37 4.33
N VAL A 171 -3.01 21.55 4.04
CA VAL A 171 -3.05 20.13 4.46
C VAL A 171 -1.94 19.32 3.80
N VAL A 172 -1.73 19.52 2.49
CA VAL A 172 -0.60 18.92 1.75
C VAL A 172 0.74 19.32 2.39
N ALA A 173 0.92 20.61 2.67
CA ALA A 173 2.13 21.13 3.31
C ALA A 173 2.34 20.51 4.70
N ALA A 174 1.30 20.47 5.54
CA ALA A 174 1.37 19.90 6.88
C ALA A 174 1.72 18.40 6.83
N GLY A 175 1.07 17.60 5.97
CA GLY A 175 1.33 16.17 5.85
C GLY A 175 2.73 15.85 5.35
N THR A 176 3.22 16.57 4.34
CA THR A 176 4.59 16.40 3.82
C THR A 176 5.65 16.85 4.81
N LEU A 177 5.46 17.96 5.53
CA LEU A 177 6.37 18.39 6.60
C LEU A 177 6.38 17.40 7.78
N LEU A 178 5.22 16.87 8.16
CA LEU A 178 5.11 15.86 9.22
C LEU A 178 5.83 14.56 8.84
N LEU A 179 5.74 14.15 7.57
CA LEU A 179 6.50 13.03 7.03
C LEU A 179 8.01 13.32 7.03
N ALA A 180 8.43 14.53 6.67
CA ALA A 180 9.84 14.93 6.74
C ALA A 180 10.38 14.85 8.17
N LEU A 181 9.62 15.33 9.17
CA LEU A 181 9.97 15.22 10.59
C LEU A 181 10.05 13.77 11.06
N THR A 182 9.13 12.92 10.58
CA THR A 182 9.14 11.48 10.85
C THR A 182 10.42 10.82 10.35
N LEU A 183 10.85 11.17 9.13
CA LEU A 183 12.09 10.67 8.54
C LEU A 183 13.34 11.17 9.29
N VAL A 184 13.31 12.39 9.84
CA VAL A 184 14.37 12.86 10.74
C VAL A 184 14.42 12.03 12.02
N GLY A 185 13.26 11.70 12.63
CA GLY A 185 13.22 10.80 13.78
C GLY A 185 13.80 9.41 13.49
N LEU A 186 13.46 8.84 12.34
CA LEU A 186 13.99 7.55 11.88
C LEU A 186 15.50 7.61 11.59
N LEU A 187 16.00 8.72 11.03
CA LEU A 187 17.43 8.95 10.87
C LEU A 187 18.17 8.83 12.21
N PHE A 188 17.67 9.46 13.26
CA PHE A 188 18.27 9.36 14.59
C PHE A 188 18.24 7.93 15.15
N SER A 189 17.17 7.16 14.87
CA SER A 189 17.11 5.73 15.22
C SER A 189 18.21 4.93 14.52
N HIS A 190 18.36 5.11 13.20
CA HIS A 190 19.39 4.43 12.42
C HIS A 190 20.82 4.81 12.85
N LEU A 191 21.05 6.09 13.19
CA LEU A 191 22.33 6.56 13.71
C LEU A 191 22.65 5.99 15.09
N SER A 192 21.66 5.85 15.99
CA SER A 192 21.81 5.17 17.28
C SER A 192 22.22 3.71 17.10
N GLY A 193 21.55 2.97 16.20
CA GLY A 193 21.91 1.59 15.87
C GLY A 193 23.35 1.46 15.34
N LEU A 194 23.79 2.38 14.48
CA LEU A 194 25.17 2.42 14.00
C LEU A 194 26.17 2.75 15.12
N PHE A 195 25.84 3.69 15.99
CA PHE A 195 26.70 4.13 17.09
C PHE A 195 26.99 2.99 18.06
N GLN A 196 25.97 2.22 18.44
CA GLN A 196 26.11 1.07 19.35
C GLN A 196 26.92 -0.07 18.71
N HIS A 197 26.79 -0.24 17.39
CA HIS A 197 27.49 -1.29 16.68
C HIS A 197 29.00 -1.02 16.52
N PHE A 198 29.39 0.25 16.37
CA PHE A 198 30.78 0.64 16.26
C PHE A 198 31.40 0.93 17.64
N ARG A 199 31.89 -0.14 18.29
CA ARG A 199 32.70 -0.08 19.54
C ARG A 199 33.95 0.84 19.48
N GLY A 200 34.29 1.41 18.32
CA GLY A 200 35.39 2.36 18.14
C GLY A 200 34.94 3.62 17.40
N HIS A 201 35.07 4.78 18.04
CA HIS A 201 34.61 6.08 17.54
C HIS A 201 35.08 6.39 16.11
N ALA A 202 36.30 6.00 15.72
CA ALA A 202 36.84 6.34 14.40
C ALA A 202 36.04 5.76 13.23
N LYS A 203 35.57 4.51 13.33
CA LYS A 203 34.80 3.87 12.25
C LYS A 203 33.39 4.46 12.12
N PHE A 204 32.78 4.80 13.25
CA PHE A 204 31.50 5.51 13.27
C PHE A 204 31.59 6.84 12.51
N TRP A 205 32.60 7.67 12.81
CA TRP A 205 32.79 8.96 12.13
C TRP A 205 33.04 8.79 10.62
N THR A 206 33.82 7.78 10.20
CA THR A 206 34.00 7.51 8.77
C THR A 206 32.70 7.09 8.08
N THR A 207 31.86 6.28 8.74
CA THR A 207 30.55 5.90 8.21
C THR A 207 29.61 7.10 8.15
N LEU A 208 29.64 7.98 9.15
CA LEU A 208 28.85 9.22 9.16
C LEU A 208 29.24 10.15 8.00
N VAL A 209 30.55 10.31 7.75
CA VAL A 209 31.05 11.07 6.59
C VAL A 209 30.56 10.43 5.28
N ALA A 210 30.62 9.11 5.16
CA ALA A 210 30.12 8.41 3.98
C ALA A 210 28.61 8.64 3.77
N ILE A 211 27.80 8.61 4.85
CA ILE A 211 26.36 8.92 4.80
C ILE A 211 26.14 10.35 4.29
N VAL A 212 26.84 11.34 4.84
CA VAL A 212 26.70 12.74 4.43
C VAL A 212 27.13 12.93 2.97
N VAL A 213 28.24 12.32 2.55
CA VAL A 213 28.72 12.42 1.17
C VAL A 213 27.72 11.79 0.20
N LEU A 214 27.21 10.59 0.49
CA LEU A 214 26.19 9.93 -0.34
C LEU A 214 24.87 10.71 -0.36
N ALA A 215 24.47 11.27 0.78
CA ALA A 215 23.28 12.09 0.88
C ALA A 215 23.38 13.33 -0.02
N VAL A 216 24.45 14.11 0.13
CA VAL A 216 24.72 15.32 -0.68
C VAL A 216 24.86 14.96 -2.16
N ALA A 217 25.59 13.91 -2.49
CA ALA A 217 25.77 13.46 -3.88
C ALA A 217 24.42 13.13 -4.54
N GLY A 218 23.51 12.47 -3.82
CA GLY A 218 22.16 12.18 -4.31
C GLY A 218 21.30 13.44 -4.47
N MET A 219 21.27 14.29 -3.44
CA MET A 219 20.43 15.51 -3.41
C MET A 219 20.79 16.49 -4.53
N PHE A 220 22.08 16.62 -4.84
CA PHE A 220 22.57 17.52 -5.89
C PHE A 220 22.93 16.78 -7.18
N SER A 221 22.55 15.50 -7.33
CA SER A 221 22.88 14.68 -8.49
C SER A 221 22.50 15.33 -9.82
N GLY A 222 21.28 15.90 -9.92
CA GLY A 222 20.82 16.58 -11.13
C GLY A 222 21.63 17.83 -11.49
N LEU A 223 22.01 18.63 -10.50
CA LEU A 223 22.83 19.83 -10.72
C LEU A 223 24.28 19.46 -11.03
N ALA A 224 24.85 18.51 -10.30
CA ALA A 224 26.21 18.03 -10.49
C ALA A 224 26.40 17.37 -11.85
N LEU A 225 25.48 16.49 -12.25
CA LEU A 225 25.50 15.86 -13.57
C LEU A 225 25.39 16.90 -14.68
N LYS A 226 24.51 17.91 -14.53
CA LYS A 226 24.37 18.99 -15.53
C LYS A 226 25.65 19.82 -15.65
N ALA A 227 26.35 20.04 -14.54
CA ALA A 227 27.62 20.77 -14.54
C ALA A 227 28.77 19.97 -15.18
N ILE A 228 28.80 18.65 -14.99
CA ILE A 228 29.87 17.77 -15.51
C ILE A 228 29.64 17.43 -16.98
N ALA A 229 28.39 17.21 -17.37
CA ALA A 229 28.04 16.72 -18.70
C ALA A 229 26.79 17.42 -19.25
N PRO A 230 26.91 18.73 -19.58
CA PRO A 230 25.78 19.55 -20.04
C PRO A 230 25.21 19.10 -21.40
N ASP A 231 26.03 18.46 -22.23
CA ASP A 231 25.69 18.07 -23.61
C ASP A 231 25.03 16.68 -23.73
N LEU A 232 24.61 16.08 -22.61
CA LEU A 232 23.88 14.81 -22.66
C LEU A 232 22.54 14.99 -23.39
N SER A 233 22.28 14.13 -24.37
CA SER A 233 21.01 14.12 -25.07
C SER A 233 19.85 13.74 -24.14
N SER A 234 18.67 14.33 -24.33
CA SER A 234 17.49 14.05 -23.49
C SER A 234 17.15 12.55 -23.35
N PRO A 235 17.27 11.71 -24.40
CA PRO A 235 17.08 10.27 -24.26
C PRO A 235 18.13 9.59 -23.36
N ALA A 236 19.40 10.01 -23.43
CA ALA A 236 20.45 9.46 -22.57
C ALA A 236 20.21 9.79 -21.10
N VAL A 237 19.74 11.00 -20.81
CA VAL A 237 19.31 11.41 -19.46
C VAL A 237 18.15 10.56 -18.97
N GLY A 238 17.15 10.32 -19.83
CA GLY A 238 16.01 9.45 -19.52
C GLY A 238 16.45 8.04 -19.13
N ILE A 239 17.35 7.43 -19.91
CA ILE A 239 17.92 6.11 -19.60
C ILE A 239 18.69 6.14 -18.28
N LEU A 240 19.55 7.14 -18.07
CA LEU A 240 20.35 7.28 -16.85
C LEU A 240 19.46 7.37 -15.60
N TYR A 241 18.43 8.22 -15.61
CA TYR A 241 17.52 8.39 -14.49
C TYR A 241 16.58 7.19 -14.29
N THR A 242 16.25 6.46 -15.36
CA THR A 242 15.54 5.18 -15.25
C THR A 242 16.40 4.14 -14.54
N VAL A 243 17.68 4.02 -14.91
CA VAL A 243 18.63 3.13 -14.23
C VAL A 243 18.83 3.56 -12.77
N PHE A 244 18.97 4.86 -12.51
CA PHE A 244 19.08 5.41 -11.16
C PHE A 244 17.86 5.05 -10.31
N LEU A 245 16.65 5.25 -10.84
CA LEU A 245 15.39 4.87 -10.19
C LEU A 245 15.32 3.37 -9.89
N MET A 246 15.71 2.51 -10.85
CA MET A 246 15.74 1.06 -10.64
C MET A 246 16.72 0.66 -9.53
N VAL A 247 17.89 1.30 -9.48
CA VAL A 247 18.89 1.03 -8.43
C VAL A 247 18.37 1.41 -7.05
N ILE A 248 17.81 2.61 -6.87
CA ILE A 248 17.31 3.05 -5.55
C ILE A 248 16.09 2.24 -5.09
N LEU A 249 15.24 1.79 -6.03
CA LEU A 249 14.13 0.89 -5.74
C LEU A 249 14.63 -0.47 -5.23
N LEU A 250 15.57 -1.09 -5.95
CA LEU A 250 16.14 -2.39 -5.57
C LEU A 250 16.91 -2.33 -4.24
N LEU A 251 17.43 -1.16 -3.90
CA LEU A 251 18.06 -0.88 -2.62
C LEU A 251 17.07 -0.65 -1.48
N GLY A 252 15.75 -0.71 -1.72
CA GLY A 252 14.72 -0.67 -0.69
C GLY A 252 14.22 0.73 -0.32
N PHE A 253 14.50 1.76 -1.12
CA PHE A 253 13.87 3.07 -0.91
C PHE A 253 12.38 3.00 -1.31
N PRO A 254 11.43 3.51 -0.50
CA PRO A 254 10.00 3.42 -0.81
C PRO A 254 9.68 3.87 -2.24
N VAL A 255 8.77 3.14 -2.90
CA VAL A 255 8.53 3.29 -4.35
C VAL A 255 8.15 4.73 -4.71
N GLY A 256 7.17 5.31 -4.00
CA GLY A 256 6.75 6.69 -4.23
C GLY A 256 7.86 7.71 -3.98
N PHE A 257 8.73 7.46 -3.00
CA PHE A 257 9.83 8.38 -2.67
C PHE A 257 10.91 8.30 -3.74
N SER A 258 11.21 7.10 -4.23
CA SER A 258 12.12 6.87 -5.35
C SER A 258 11.66 7.58 -6.61
N MET A 259 10.37 7.47 -6.95
CA MET A 259 9.77 8.14 -8.11
C MET A 259 9.85 9.66 -7.99
N ALA A 260 9.46 10.22 -6.84
CA ALA A 260 9.50 11.66 -6.61
C ALA A 260 10.95 12.20 -6.57
N PHE A 261 11.88 11.47 -5.96
CA PHE A 261 13.30 11.86 -5.89
C PHE A 261 13.97 11.83 -7.26
N ALA A 262 13.79 10.75 -8.03
CA ALA A 262 14.32 10.64 -9.40
C ALA A 262 13.66 11.67 -10.33
N GLY A 263 12.36 11.92 -10.18
CA GLY A 263 11.64 12.94 -10.94
C GLY A 263 12.17 14.34 -10.67
N LEU A 264 12.34 14.73 -9.40
CA LEU A 264 12.85 16.05 -9.02
C LEU A 264 14.29 16.28 -9.52
N THR A 265 15.18 15.31 -9.28
CA THR A 265 16.59 15.41 -9.68
C THR A 265 16.76 15.36 -11.21
N GLY A 266 15.98 14.52 -11.90
CA GLY A 266 15.96 14.43 -13.36
C GLY A 266 15.40 15.68 -14.03
N LEU A 267 14.31 16.25 -13.51
CA LEU A 267 13.77 17.54 -14.00
C LEU A 267 14.78 18.67 -13.77
N THR A 268 15.46 18.69 -12.62
CA THR A 268 16.51 19.69 -12.35
C THR A 268 17.63 19.62 -13.39
N PHE A 269 18.03 18.41 -13.80
CA PHE A 269 18.99 18.22 -14.89
C PHE A 269 18.44 18.78 -16.21
N LEU A 270 17.25 18.32 -16.63
CA LEU A 270 16.69 18.61 -17.96
C LEU A 270 16.35 20.09 -18.16
N ILE A 271 15.63 20.69 -17.22
CA ILE A 271 15.00 22.01 -17.39
C ILE A 271 15.42 23.04 -16.35
N GLY A 272 16.30 22.66 -15.40
CA GLY A 272 16.81 23.55 -14.35
C GLY A 272 15.98 23.52 -13.06
N SER A 273 16.58 24.00 -11.96
CA SER A 273 16.01 23.94 -10.61
C SER A 273 14.71 24.74 -10.47
N ASP A 274 14.63 25.92 -11.07
CA ASP A 274 13.49 26.81 -10.89
C ASP A 274 12.21 26.22 -11.49
N VAL A 275 12.31 25.65 -12.70
CA VAL A 275 11.19 24.98 -13.36
C VAL A 275 10.86 23.67 -12.64
N ALA A 276 11.86 22.89 -12.23
CA ALA A 276 11.65 21.65 -11.49
C ALA A 276 10.88 21.88 -10.18
N PHE A 277 11.27 22.89 -9.39
CA PHE A 277 10.56 23.22 -8.14
C PHE A 277 9.16 23.77 -8.39
N ASN A 278 8.94 24.58 -9.42
CA ASN A 278 7.59 25.04 -9.78
C ASN A 278 6.68 23.89 -10.23
N VAL A 279 7.21 22.94 -11.01
CA VAL A 279 6.47 21.73 -11.40
C VAL A 279 6.14 20.89 -10.17
N THR A 280 7.10 20.66 -9.27
CA THR A 280 6.86 19.94 -8.01
C THR A 280 5.79 20.62 -7.16
N LYS A 281 5.82 21.96 -7.07
CA LYS A 281 4.85 22.77 -6.32
C LYS A 281 3.41 22.54 -6.79
N ILE A 282 3.19 22.44 -8.09
CA ILE A 282 1.88 22.18 -8.69
C ILE A 282 1.51 20.70 -8.51
N ASN A 283 2.40 19.81 -8.94
CA ASN A 283 2.13 18.38 -9.01
C ASN A 283 1.95 17.71 -7.65
N THR A 284 2.45 18.30 -6.55
CA THR A 284 2.31 17.69 -5.22
C THR A 284 0.84 17.53 -4.82
N TYR A 285 -0.01 18.51 -5.15
CA TYR A 285 -1.45 18.41 -4.92
C TYR A 285 -2.14 17.64 -6.05
N ASP A 286 -1.88 17.99 -7.31
CA ASP A 286 -2.59 17.42 -8.47
C ASP A 286 -2.40 15.90 -8.60
N SER A 287 -1.25 15.37 -8.17
CA SER A 287 -0.98 13.92 -8.23
C SER A 287 -1.83 13.11 -7.24
N VAL A 288 -2.40 13.73 -6.22
CA VAL A 288 -3.28 13.08 -5.23
C VAL A 288 -4.74 13.45 -5.45
N ALA A 289 -5.01 14.68 -5.89
CA ALA A 289 -6.33 15.23 -6.14
C ALA A 289 -6.99 14.70 -7.42
N VAL A 290 -7.00 13.37 -7.59
CA VAL A 290 -7.61 12.68 -8.72
C VAL A 290 -8.79 11.86 -8.22
N TYR A 291 -10.01 12.24 -8.61
CA TYR A 291 -11.25 11.56 -8.19
C TYR A 291 -11.20 10.03 -8.39
N PHE A 292 -10.59 9.57 -9.48
CA PHE A 292 -10.46 8.14 -9.76
C PHE A 292 -9.67 7.36 -8.71
N PHE A 293 -8.80 7.99 -7.92
CA PHE A 293 -8.12 7.33 -6.81
C PHE A 293 -9.01 7.05 -5.61
N CYS A 294 -10.21 7.65 -5.50
CA CYS A 294 -11.16 7.34 -4.43
C CYS A 294 -11.59 5.87 -4.43
N VAL A 295 -11.49 5.18 -5.56
CA VAL A 295 -11.83 3.75 -5.65
C VAL A 295 -10.90 2.86 -4.82
N ILE A 296 -9.64 3.29 -4.59
CA ILE A 296 -8.64 2.57 -3.80
C ILE A 296 -9.09 2.44 -2.33
N PRO A 297 -9.31 3.53 -1.58
CA PRO A 297 -9.75 3.44 -0.18
C PRO A 297 -11.14 2.80 -0.05
N PHE A 298 -12.01 2.91 -1.06
CA PHE A 298 -13.31 2.25 -1.04
C PHE A 298 -13.21 0.72 -1.12
N PHE A 299 -12.43 0.17 -2.05
CA PHE A 299 -12.23 -1.28 -2.10
C PHE A 299 -11.43 -1.81 -0.90
N LEU A 300 -10.47 -1.04 -0.38
CA LEU A 300 -9.80 -1.36 0.88
C LEU A 300 -10.78 -1.42 2.06
N LEU A 301 -11.66 -0.41 2.18
CA LEU A 301 -12.70 -0.38 3.21
C LEU A 301 -13.65 -1.57 3.08
N MET A 302 -14.09 -1.90 1.86
CA MET A 302 -14.94 -3.06 1.58
C MET A 302 -14.26 -4.36 2.00
N GLY A 303 -12.98 -4.56 1.63
CA GLY A 303 -12.19 -5.72 2.06
C GLY A 303 -12.08 -5.83 3.58
N PHE A 304 -11.84 -4.71 4.25
CA PHE A 304 -11.77 -4.63 5.71
C PHE A 304 -13.08 -5.00 6.40
N LEU A 305 -14.22 -4.50 5.90
CA LEU A 305 -15.55 -4.83 6.44
C LEU A 305 -15.88 -6.32 6.28
N ILE A 306 -15.48 -6.91 5.16
CA ILE A 306 -15.75 -8.32 4.82
C ILE A 306 -14.91 -9.28 5.63
N LEU A 307 -13.66 -8.89 5.91
CA LEU A 307 -12.81 -9.55 6.88
C LEU A 307 -13.48 -9.62 8.25
N HIS A 308 -13.93 -8.48 8.77
CA HIS A 308 -14.58 -8.40 10.10
C HIS A 308 -15.96 -9.05 10.15
N ALA A 309 -16.66 -9.15 9.01
CA ALA A 309 -17.91 -9.91 8.89
C ALA A 309 -17.71 -11.43 8.91
N GLY A 310 -16.47 -11.93 9.01
CA GLY A 310 -16.15 -13.36 9.07
C GLY A 310 -16.32 -14.09 7.74
N ILE A 311 -16.43 -13.37 6.61
CA ILE A 311 -16.66 -13.95 5.29
C ILE A 311 -15.40 -14.68 4.78
N GLY A 312 -14.20 -14.18 5.10
CA GLY A 312 -12.93 -14.85 4.77
C GLY A 312 -12.83 -16.27 5.35
N ALA A 313 -13.21 -16.43 6.62
CA ALA A 313 -13.25 -17.74 7.28
C ALA A 313 -14.30 -18.68 6.63
N LYS A 314 -15.44 -18.15 6.20
CA LYS A 314 -16.46 -18.92 5.46
C LYS A 314 -15.97 -19.37 4.08
N LEU A 315 -15.28 -18.49 3.35
CA LEU A 315 -14.63 -18.80 2.08
C LEU A 315 -13.62 -19.93 2.22
N TYR A 316 -12.75 -19.84 3.23
CA TYR A 316 -11.78 -20.89 3.52
C TYR A 316 -12.45 -22.22 3.85
N ASN A 317 -13.44 -22.21 4.75
CA ASN A 317 -14.21 -23.40 5.11
C ASN A 317 -14.91 -24.05 3.91
N ALA A 318 -15.50 -23.25 3.01
CA ALA A 318 -16.09 -23.76 1.77
C ALA A 318 -15.04 -24.42 0.88
N GLY A 319 -13.87 -23.78 0.72
CA GLY A 319 -12.74 -24.33 -0.02
C GLY A 319 -12.29 -25.70 0.51
N ILE A 320 -12.04 -25.82 1.82
CA ILE A 320 -11.63 -27.10 2.42
C ILE A 320 -12.70 -28.17 2.24
N LYS A 321 -13.98 -27.85 2.44
CA LYS A 321 -15.05 -28.86 2.31
C LYS A 321 -15.22 -29.36 0.89
N VAL A 322 -15.04 -28.48 -0.10
CA VAL A 322 -15.12 -28.84 -1.54
C VAL A 322 -13.90 -29.64 -1.97
N PHE A 323 -12.69 -29.19 -1.61
CA PHE A 323 -11.44 -29.74 -2.15
C PHE A 323 -10.73 -30.72 -1.21
N GLY A 324 -11.17 -30.88 0.04
CA GLY A 324 -10.51 -31.67 1.08
C GLY A 324 -10.31 -33.14 0.75
N ARG A 325 -11.07 -33.67 -0.22
CA ARG A 325 -10.94 -35.04 -0.75
C ARG A 325 -9.71 -35.24 -1.62
N LEU A 326 -9.12 -34.17 -2.15
CA LEU A 326 -7.96 -34.21 -3.02
C LEU A 326 -6.66 -34.35 -2.20
N PRO A 327 -5.62 -34.99 -2.74
CA PRO A 327 -4.23 -34.79 -2.30
C PRO A 327 -3.92 -33.28 -2.22
N GLY A 328 -3.45 -32.79 -1.07
CA GLY A 328 -3.25 -31.35 -0.86
C GLY A 328 -4.54 -30.53 -0.75
N GLY A 329 -5.69 -31.17 -0.46
CA GLY A 329 -7.00 -30.55 -0.51
C GLY A 329 -7.17 -29.28 0.33
N LEU A 330 -6.50 -29.17 1.48
CA LEU A 330 -6.49 -27.92 2.25
C LEU A 330 -5.76 -26.80 1.51
N ALA A 331 -4.59 -27.08 0.92
CA ALA A 331 -3.82 -26.08 0.17
C ALA A 331 -4.52 -25.66 -1.13
N VAL A 332 -5.15 -26.60 -1.84
CA VAL A 332 -6.01 -26.29 -3.00
C VAL A 332 -7.22 -25.45 -2.57
N GLY A 333 -7.83 -25.80 -1.42
CA GLY A 333 -8.89 -25.03 -0.80
C GLY A 333 -8.46 -23.61 -0.41
N THR A 334 -7.22 -23.43 0.08
CA THR A 334 -6.62 -22.12 0.36
C THR A 334 -6.51 -21.29 -0.92
N VAL A 335 -5.96 -21.84 -2.00
CA VAL A 335 -5.84 -21.12 -3.29
C VAL A 335 -7.22 -20.71 -3.82
N ALA A 336 -8.20 -21.60 -3.76
CA ALA A 336 -9.58 -21.30 -4.16
C ALA A 336 -10.22 -20.22 -3.26
N GLY A 337 -10.00 -20.32 -1.94
CA GLY A 337 -10.44 -19.32 -0.96
C GLY A 337 -9.82 -17.95 -1.21
N CYS A 338 -8.51 -17.88 -1.49
CA CYS A 338 -7.82 -16.66 -1.89
C CYS A 338 -8.41 -16.10 -3.19
N GLY A 339 -8.71 -16.94 -4.18
CA GLY A 339 -9.35 -16.50 -5.42
C GLY A 339 -10.74 -15.90 -5.20
N GLY A 340 -11.54 -16.52 -4.32
CA GLY A 340 -12.86 -16.01 -3.94
C GLY A 340 -12.80 -14.73 -3.12
N PHE A 341 -11.82 -14.59 -2.22
CA PHE A 341 -11.60 -13.38 -1.44
C PHE A 341 -11.04 -12.23 -2.30
N ALA A 342 -10.13 -12.54 -3.22
CA ALA A 342 -9.59 -11.63 -4.22
C ALA A 342 -10.67 -11.03 -5.10
N ALA A 343 -11.70 -11.83 -5.45
CA ALA A 343 -12.88 -11.37 -6.20
C ALA A 343 -13.73 -10.33 -5.46
N ILE A 344 -13.34 -9.97 -4.23
CA ILE A 344 -14.04 -9.01 -3.40
C ILE A 344 -13.13 -7.83 -3.09
N CYS A 345 -12.00 -8.08 -2.41
CA CYS A 345 -11.18 -6.98 -1.88
C CYS A 345 -10.20 -6.40 -2.91
N GLY A 346 -9.82 -7.16 -3.94
CA GLY A 346 -8.88 -6.68 -4.95
C GLY A 346 -7.49 -6.31 -4.45
N GLU A 347 -7.10 -6.84 -3.29
CA GLU A 347 -5.89 -6.47 -2.58
C GLU A 347 -5.10 -7.72 -2.16
N SER A 348 -3.89 -7.86 -2.68
CA SER A 348 -3.05 -9.04 -2.45
C SER A 348 -2.54 -9.17 -1.02
N VAL A 349 -2.18 -8.04 -0.38
CA VAL A 349 -1.57 -8.05 0.97
C VAL A 349 -2.61 -8.42 2.02
N ALA A 350 -3.77 -7.75 2.03
CA ALA A 350 -4.88 -8.14 2.88
C ALA A 350 -5.36 -9.58 2.61
N SER A 351 -5.40 -10.03 1.35
CA SER A 351 -5.75 -11.42 1.04
C SER A 351 -4.75 -12.41 1.64
N ALA A 352 -3.45 -12.15 1.55
CA ALA A 352 -2.42 -13.01 2.12
C ALA A 352 -2.46 -13.01 3.65
N ALA A 353 -2.63 -11.85 4.29
CA ALA A 353 -2.73 -11.73 5.74
C ALA A 353 -3.98 -12.45 6.29
N THR A 354 -5.14 -12.18 5.68
CA THR A 354 -6.42 -12.80 6.04
C THR A 354 -6.36 -14.31 5.87
N MET A 355 -6.05 -14.78 4.67
CA MET A 355 -6.07 -16.21 4.38
C MET A 355 -4.94 -16.94 5.09
N GLY A 356 -3.78 -16.30 5.28
CA GLY A 356 -2.67 -16.86 6.05
C GLY A 356 -3.04 -17.10 7.50
N SER A 357 -3.68 -16.13 8.15
CA SER A 357 -4.10 -16.24 9.56
C SER A 357 -5.09 -17.38 9.82
N VAL A 358 -5.96 -17.68 8.85
CA VAL A 358 -6.97 -18.74 8.99
C VAL A 358 -6.46 -20.10 8.49
N SER A 359 -5.72 -20.11 7.38
CA SER A 359 -5.37 -21.37 6.68
C SER A 359 -4.08 -22.03 7.16
N ILE A 360 -3.06 -21.26 7.56
CA ILE A 360 -1.78 -21.85 8.00
C ILE A 360 -1.97 -22.64 9.30
N PRO A 361 -2.66 -22.13 10.34
CA PRO A 361 -2.89 -22.91 11.55
C PRO A 361 -3.69 -24.18 11.29
N GLU A 362 -4.68 -24.14 10.40
CA GLU A 362 -5.47 -25.33 10.03
C GLU A 362 -4.66 -26.35 9.24
N MET A 363 -3.86 -25.92 8.25
CA MET A 363 -2.95 -26.81 7.53
C MET A 363 -1.94 -27.50 8.48
N LYS A 364 -1.45 -26.79 9.49
CA LYS A 364 -0.58 -27.36 10.54
C LYS A 364 -1.24 -28.45 11.37
N LYS A 365 -2.55 -28.35 11.66
CA LYS A 365 -3.29 -29.41 12.37
C LYS A 365 -3.35 -30.73 11.60
N TYR A 366 -3.22 -30.66 10.28
CA TYR A 366 -3.18 -31.83 9.39
C TYR A 366 -1.75 -32.20 8.95
N ASP A 367 -0.71 -31.74 9.65
CA ASP A 367 0.70 -32.06 9.36
C ASP A 367 1.13 -31.68 7.92
N TYR A 368 0.66 -30.55 7.40
CA TYR A 368 1.17 -30.00 6.13
C TYR A 368 2.57 -29.44 6.31
N ASP A 369 3.39 -29.54 5.26
CA ASP A 369 4.72 -28.92 5.23
C ASP A 369 4.61 -27.39 5.21
N ASP A 370 5.43 -26.72 6.03
CA ASP A 370 5.41 -25.26 6.17
C ASP A 370 5.68 -24.54 4.84
N SER A 371 6.52 -25.11 3.96
CA SER A 371 6.81 -24.54 2.64
C SER A 371 5.60 -24.59 1.71
N LEU A 372 4.85 -25.70 1.73
CA LEU A 372 3.62 -25.82 0.94
C LEU A 372 2.52 -24.90 1.48
N ALA A 373 2.34 -24.87 2.80
CA ALA A 373 1.33 -24.05 3.44
C ALA A 373 1.55 -22.55 3.18
N THR A 374 2.78 -22.07 3.42
CA THR A 374 3.14 -20.67 3.15
C THR A 374 3.17 -20.36 1.67
N GLY A 375 3.65 -21.27 0.82
CA GLY A 375 3.67 -21.11 -0.64
C GLY A 375 2.27 -21.04 -1.26
N ALA A 376 1.31 -21.83 -0.78
CA ALA A 376 -0.08 -21.78 -1.25
C ALA A 376 -0.76 -20.46 -0.89
N VAL A 377 -0.52 -19.94 0.32
CA VAL A 377 -1.02 -18.62 0.73
C VAL A 377 -0.34 -17.51 -0.06
N ALA A 378 0.98 -17.57 -0.24
CA ALA A 378 1.73 -16.58 -1.00
C ALA A 378 1.26 -16.52 -2.46
N ALA A 379 1.17 -17.67 -3.14
CA ALA A 379 0.66 -17.76 -4.50
C ALA A 379 -0.81 -17.32 -4.60
N GLY A 380 -1.68 -17.84 -3.73
CA GLY A 380 -3.10 -17.47 -3.71
C GLY A 380 -3.31 -15.98 -3.43
N GLY A 381 -2.54 -15.38 -2.52
CA GLY A 381 -2.60 -13.95 -2.22
C GLY A 381 -2.28 -13.07 -3.43
N THR A 382 -1.40 -13.51 -4.34
CA THR A 382 -1.13 -12.77 -5.58
C THR A 382 -2.34 -12.66 -6.51
N LEU A 383 -3.35 -13.51 -6.37
CA LEU A 383 -4.58 -13.45 -7.18
C LEU A 383 -5.36 -12.15 -6.95
N GLY A 384 -5.19 -11.50 -5.79
CA GLY A 384 -5.80 -10.22 -5.44
C GLY A 384 -5.54 -9.11 -6.45
N ILE A 385 -4.36 -9.10 -7.10
CA ILE A 385 -4.04 -8.09 -8.11
C ILE A 385 -4.73 -8.33 -9.45
N LEU A 386 -5.20 -9.55 -9.72
CA LEU A 386 -5.65 -9.99 -11.04
C LEU A 386 -7.16 -10.25 -11.09
N ILE A 387 -7.76 -10.76 -10.02
CA ILE A 387 -9.19 -11.06 -9.99
C ILE A 387 -9.96 -9.77 -9.65
N PRO A 388 -10.96 -9.34 -10.45
CA PRO A 388 -11.72 -8.12 -10.20
C PRO A 388 -12.64 -8.21 -8.97
N PRO A 389 -12.90 -7.08 -8.28
CA PRO A 389 -12.30 -5.75 -8.47
C PRO A 389 -10.82 -5.78 -8.08
N SER A 390 -9.94 -5.00 -8.71
CA SER A 390 -8.50 -5.01 -8.41
C SER A 390 -7.91 -3.61 -8.36
N ILE A 391 -7.25 -3.28 -7.25
CA ILE A 391 -6.56 -2.00 -7.07
C ILE A 391 -5.43 -1.86 -8.10
N GLY A 392 -4.73 -2.95 -8.41
CA GLY A 392 -3.67 -2.95 -9.42
C GLY A 392 -4.18 -2.57 -10.80
N PHE A 393 -5.34 -3.09 -11.21
CA PHE A 393 -5.95 -2.75 -12.49
C PHE A 393 -6.51 -1.33 -12.54
N VAL A 394 -7.01 -0.81 -11.42
CA VAL A 394 -7.38 0.59 -11.31
C VAL A 394 -6.17 1.48 -11.58
N VAL A 395 -5.08 1.28 -10.83
CA VAL A 395 -3.88 2.11 -10.94
C VAL A 395 -3.31 2.01 -12.35
N TYR A 396 -3.21 0.80 -12.90
CA TYR A 396 -2.77 0.60 -14.28
C TYR A 396 -3.69 1.30 -15.29
N GLY A 397 -5.02 1.18 -15.12
CA GLY A 397 -6.01 1.82 -15.98
C GLY A 397 -5.91 3.34 -15.97
N ILE A 398 -5.67 3.94 -14.81
CA ILE A 398 -5.47 5.40 -14.68
C ILE A 398 -4.20 5.83 -15.39
N ILE A 399 -3.07 5.16 -15.15
CA ILE A 399 -1.76 5.53 -15.74
C ILE A 399 -1.76 5.33 -17.26
N THR A 400 -2.44 4.30 -17.76
CA THR A 400 -2.52 3.98 -19.20
C THR A 400 -3.72 4.62 -19.89
N GLU A 401 -4.48 5.45 -19.18
CA GLU A 401 -5.72 6.09 -19.65
C GLU A 401 -6.71 5.09 -20.27
N GLN A 402 -6.75 3.87 -19.72
CA GLN A 402 -7.65 2.81 -20.14
C GLN A 402 -8.91 2.76 -19.29
N SER A 403 -9.98 2.22 -19.86
CA SER A 403 -11.22 1.98 -19.13
C SER A 403 -11.02 0.91 -18.05
N ILE A 404 -11.20 1.31 -16.79
CA ILE A 404 -11.11 0.43 -15.61
C ILE A 404 -12.09 -0.75 -15.75
N GLY A 405 -13.33 -0.51 -16.21
CA GLY A 405 -14.31 -1.58 -16.42
C GLY A 405 -13.85 -2.63 -17.45
N LYS A 406 -13.14 -2.21 -18.51
CA LYS A 406 -12.53 -3.15 -19.48
C LYS A 406 -11.35 -3.90 -18.87
N MET A 407 -10.53 -3.25 -18.04
CA MET A 407 -9.43 -3.92 -17.33
C MET A 407 -9.97 -5.01 -16.39
N PHE A 408 -11.07 -4.74 -15.68
CA PHE A 408 -11.73 -5.76 -14.88
C PHE A 408 -12.20 -6.94 -15.74
N MET A 409 -12.82 -6.73 -16.91
CA MET A 409 -13.16 -7.84 -17.82
C MET A 409 -11.93 -8.66 -18.23
N ALA A 410 -10.86 -7.95 -18.62
CA ALA A 410 -9.63 -8.56 -19.07
C ALA A 410 -8.97 -9.40 -17.96
N GLY A 411 -9.18 -9.06 -16.70
CA GLY A 411 -8.67 -9.77 -15.52
C GLY A 411 -9.33 -11.11 -15.22
N ILE A 412 -10.60 -11.31 -15.59
CA ILE A 412 -11.36 -12.51 -15.21
C ILE A 412 -10.72 -13.79 -15.78
N ILE A 413 -10.46 -13.82 -17.09
CA ILE A 413 -9.93 -15.03 -17.75
C ILE A 413 -8.53 -15.37 -17.22
N PRO A 414 -7.55 -14.45 -17.19
CA PRO A 414 -6.24 -14.69 -16.58
C PRO A 414 -6.33 -15.08 -15.10
N GLY A 415 -7.23 -14.45 -14.32
CA GLY A 415 -7.45 -14.76 -12.92
C GLY A 415 -7.91 -16.20 -12.70
N ILE A 416 -8.87 -16.68 -13.49
CA ILE A 416 -9.33 -18.07 -13.47
C ILE A 416 -8.19 -19.02 -13.88
N ILE A 417 -7.49 -18.71 -14.97
CA ILE A 417 -6.37 -19.54 -15.45
C ILE A 417 -5.29 -19.66 -14.36
N LEU A 418 -4.93 -18.56 -13.72
CA LEU A 418 -3.90 -18.54 -12.68
C LEU A 418 -4.35 -19.27 -11.41
N THR A 419 -5.60 -19.09 -11.00
CA THR A 419 -6.19 -19.82 -9.86
C THR A 419 -6.17 -21.32 -10.10
N LEU A 420 -6.62 -21.76 -11.28
CA LEU A 420 -6.58 -23.17 -11.67
C LEU A 420 -5.14 -23.68 -11.82
N GLY A 421 -4.24 -22.87 -12.36
CA GLY A 421 -2.82 -23.19 -12.50
C GLY A 421 -2.15 -23.42 -11.15
N PHE A 422 -2.37 -22.53 -10.17
CA PHE A 422 -1.87 -22.69 -8.81
C PHE A 422 -2.49 -23.91 -8.12
N ALA A 423 -3.82 -24.07 -8.17
CA ALA A 423 -4.50 -25.25 -7.63
C ALA A 423 -3.96 -26.56 -8.23
N PHE A 424 -3.74 -26.58 -9.54
CA PHE A 424 -3.22 -27.74 -10.26
C PHE A 424 -1.76 -28.02 -9.92
N ALA A 425 -0.91 -27.00 -9.84
CA ALA A 425 0.48 -27.13 -9.42
C ALA A 425 0.59 -27.68 -7.98
N THR A 426 -0.21 -27.14 -7.05
CA THR A 426 -0.31 -27.64 -5.66
C THR A 426 -0.76 -29.10 -5.62
N TYR A 427 -1.79 -29.45 -6.40
CA TYR A 427 -2.28 -30.82 -6.51
C TYR A 427 -1.19 -31.79 -7.02
N ILE A 428 -0.48 -31.43 -8.10
CA ILE A 428 0.61 -32.25 -8.65
C ILE A 428 1.70 -32.47 -7.60
N GLN A 429 2.13 -31.42 -6.90
CA GLN A 429 3.16 -31.55 -5.87
C GLN A 429 2.76 -32.50 -4.75
N CYS A 430 1.49 -32.44 -4.31
CA CYS A 430 0.96 -33.34 -3.28
C CYS A 430 0.74 -34.77 -3.77
N VAL A 431 0.52 -34.98 -5.07
CA VAL A 431 0.47 -36.32 -5.67
C VAL A 431 1.87 -36.94 -5.76
N ILE A 432 2.87 -36.16 -6.17
CA ILE A 432 4.27 -36.61 -6.29
C ILE A 432 4.87 -36.88 -4.90
N ASN A 433 4.63 -35.99 -3.94
CA ASN A 433 5.09 -36.14 -2.56
C ASN A 433 3.92 -35.98 -1.58
N PRO A 434 3.23 -37.09 -1.23
CA PRO A 434 2.09 -37.07 -0.31
C PRO A 434 2.42 -36.58 1.11
N LYS A 435 3.72 -36.52 1.48
CA LYS A 435 4.14 -35.97 2.78
C LYS A 435 4.01 -34.44 2.85
N LEU A 436 3.96 -33.75 1.71
CA LEU A 436 3.81 -32.28 1.69
C LEU A 436 2.41 -31.84 2.10
N GLY A 437 1.39 -32.63 1.74
CA GLY A 437 -0.02 -32.28 1.93
C GLY A 437 -0.89 -33.53 2.03
N PRO A 438 -1.02 -34.14 3.21
CA PRO A 438 -1.87 -35.30 3.41
C PRO A 438 -3.35 -34.98 3.12
N ARG A 439 -4.11 -36.02 2.79
CA ARG A 439 -5.54 -35.89 2.49
C ARG A 439 -6.32 -35.59 3.77
N SER A 440 -7.25 -34.64 3.68
CA SER A 440 -8.14 -34.32 4.80
C SER A 440 -9.34 -35.27 4.90
N GLU A 441 -10.14 -35.11 5.95
CA GLU A 441 -11.35 -35.90 6.17
C GLU A 441 -12.41 -35.71 5.09
N LYS A 442 -13.27 -36.72 4.93
CA LYS A 442 -14.39 -36.66 3.97
C LYS A 442 -15.56 -35.90 4.60
N PHE A 443 -15.93 -34.78 4.01
CA PHE A 443 -17.15 -34.08 4.38
C PHE A 443 -18.37 -34.67 3.65
N PRO A 444 -19.52 -34.84 4.33
CA PRO A 444 -20.75 -35.29 3.69
C PRO A 444 -21.30 -34.21 2.75
N ALA A 445 -21.97 -34.62 1.67
CA ALA A 445 -22.42 -33.71 0.61
C ALA A 445 -23.33 -32.57 1.11
N HIS A 446 -24.12 -32.81 2.16
CA HIS A 446 -24.98 -31.78 2.76
C HIS A 446 -24.18 -30.64 3.41
N GLU A 447 -23.02 -30.93 4.01
CA GLU A 447 -22.15 -29.92 4.60
C GLU A 447 -21.43 -29.09 3.54
N ILE A 448 -21.07 -29.72 2.42
CA ILE A 448 -20.47 -29.04 1.26
C ILE A 448 -21.48 -28.05 0.66
N ALA A 449 -22.72 -28.51 0.45
CA ALA A 449 -23.79 -27.65 -0.07
C ALA A 449 -24.08 -26.48 0.87
N ARG A 450 -24.13 -26.72 2.18
CA ARG A 450 -24.30 -25.68 3.19
C ARG A 450 -23.16 -24.67 3.18
N SER A 451 -21.90 -25.11 3.09
CA SER A 451 -20.77 -24.18 3.05
C SER A 451 -20.72 -23.33 1.78
N ILE A 452 -21.16 -23.86 0.64
CA ILE A 452 -21.30 -23.07 -0.60
C ILE A 452 -22.42 -22.05 -0.46
N PHE A 453 -23.51 -22.41 0.23
CA PHE A 453 -24.58 -21.45 0.51
C PHE A 453 -24.10 -20.35 1.47
N ASP A 454 -23.30 -20.67 2.49
CA ASP A 454 -22.80 -19.69 3.47
C ASP A 454 -21.91 -18.58 2.85
N ILE A 455 -21.36 -18.82 1.65
CA ILE A 455 -20.57 -17.84 0.88
C ILE A 455 -21.40 -17.08 -0.17
N TRP A 456 -22.72 -17.20 -0.19
CA TRP A 456 -23.60 -16.43 -1.09
C TRP A 456 -23.37 -14.90 -1.05
N PRO A 457 -22.99 -14.25 0.09
CA PRO A 457 -22.75 -12.81 0.11
C PRO A 457 -21.59 -12.39 -0.80
N VAL A 458 -20.60 -13.27 -0.99
CA VAL A 458 -19.46 -13.05 -1.89
C VAL A 458 -19.95 -12.97 -3.34
N GLY A 459 -20.75 -13.95 -3.76
CA GLY A 459 -21.30 -13.99 -5.11
C GLY A 459 -22.27 -12.84 -5.36
N ALA A 460 -23.08 -12.48 -4.38
CA ALA A 460 -24.00 -11.35 -4.46
C ALA A 460 -23.25 -10.02 -4.59
N LEU A 461 -22.20 -9.82 -3.79
CA LEU A 461 -21.37 -8.61 -3.85
C LEU A 461 -20.59 -8.52 -5.16
N PHE A 462 -19.96 -9.61 -5.60
CA PHE A 462 -19.31 -9.67 -6.91
C PHE A 462 -20.29 -9.33 -8.04
N ALA A 463 -21.49 -9.92 -8.03
CA ALA A 463 -22.52 -9.63 -9.02
C ALA A 463 -23.02 -8.19 -8.94
N ALA A 464 -23.11 -7.59 -7.75
CA ALA A 464 -23.50 -6.19 -7.58
C ALA A 464 -22.45 -5.22 -8.12
N VAL A 465 -21.18 -5.42 -7.77
CA VAL A 465 -20.05 -4.58 -8.23
C VAL A 465 -19.88 -4.72 -9.74
N ILE A 466 -19.71 -5.95 -10.22
CA ILE A 466 -19.40 -6.23 -11.62
C ILE A 466 -20.62 -6.00 -12.51
N GLY A 467 -21.80 -6.46 -12.09
CA GLY A 467 -23.06 -6.22 -12.79
C GLY A 467 -23.45 -4.75 -12.81
N GLY A 468 -23.21 -4.00 -11.74
CA GLY A 468 -23.43 -2.55 -11.66
C GLY A 468 -22.53 -1.78 -12.63
N ILE A 469 -21.25 -2.15 -12.70
CA ILE A 469 -20.30 -1.56 -13.66
C ILE A 469 -20.70 -1.88 -15.11
N TYR A 470 -21.09 -3.12 -15.42
CA TYR A 470 -21.41 -3.51 -16.80
C TYR A 470 -22.75 -3.02 -17.30
N SER A 471 -23.75 -2.92 -16.43
CA SER A 471 -25.03 -2.30 -16.78
C SER A 471 -24.90 -0.79 -17.01
N GLY A 472 -23.75 -0.19 -16.68
CA GLY A 472 -23.51 1.25 -16.74
C GLY A 472 -24.24 2.02 -15.64
N ILE A 473 -24.84 1.32 -14.68
CA ILE A 473 -25.53 1.92 -13.52
C ILE A 473 -24.50 2.54 -12.58
N LEU A 474 -23.40 1.82 -12.32
CA LEU A 474 -22.32 2.22 -11.43
C LEU A 474 -21.04 2.48 -12.21
N THR A 475 -20.32 3.53 -11.84
CA THR A 475 -18.90 3.67 -12.14
C THR A 475 -18.07 2.80 -11.19
N PRO A 476 -16.81 2.47 -11.53
CA PRO A 476 -15.94 1.69 -10.63
C PRO A 476 -15.77 2.32 -9.25
N THR A 477 -15.71 3.66 -9.19
CA THR A 477 -15.59 4.41 -7.93
C THR A 477 -16.87 4.31 -7.10
N GLU A 478 -18.04 4.44 -7.72
CA GLU A 478 -19.32 4.24 -7.02
C GLU A 478 -19.50 2.80 -6.56
N ALA A 479 -19.09 1.83 -7.37
CA ALA A 479 -19.19 0.40 -7.06
C ALA A 479 -18.33 -0.03 -5.86
N GLY A 480 -17.20 0.65 -5.61
CA GLY A 480 -16.43 0.40 -4.39
C GLY A 480 -17.04 1.08 -3.15
N GLY A 481 -17.70 2.22 -3.32
CA GLY A 481 -18.22 3.01 -2.20
C GLY A 481 -19.52 2.47 -1.59
N VAL A 482 -20.27 1.65 -2.35
CA VAL A 482 -21.55 1.04 -2.00
C VAL A 482 -21.34 -0.39 -1.52
#